data_AF-A0A8B8FVR8-F1
#
_entry.id   AF-A0A8B8FVR8-F1
#
_cell.length_a   1.000
_cell.length_b   1.000
_cell.length_c   1.000
_cell.angle_alpha   90.00
_cell.angle_beta   90.00
_cell.angle_gamma   90.00
#
_symmetry.space_group_name_H-M   'P 1'
#
loop_
_entity.id
_entity.type
_entity.pdbx_description
1 polymer ?
#
loop_
_entity_poly.entity_id
_entity_poly.type
_entity_poly.pdbx_seq_one_letter_code
_entity_poly.pdbx_strand_id
1 'polypeptide(L)'
;MVLSIDITWENCDLYMNKTELSKHVISHIVPESQGLFYCKWENCTRGNRAFNAKYKILVHIRTHTNDRPHQCYICGKRFTRAENLKIHARSHTGEKPYVCSVNGCNKAYSNTSDRFKHTRTHFIEKPYACRMKSCLKRYTDPSSLRKHVKSFNHQVKMIRGYLYILFFETEFVQPEKIHWTLLRIWDTTCLQPFKFSHLDHTHK
;
A
#
# COMPACT_ATOMS: atom_id res chain seq x y z
N MET A 1 17.95 -22.58 -10.39
CA MET A 1 16.83 -22.01 -11.17
C MET A 1 16.80 -20.51 -10.91
N VAL A 2 17.40 -19.72 -11.80
CA VAL A 2 17.40 -18.25 -11.69
C VAL A 2 16.03 -17.78 -12.12
N LEU A 3 15.26 -17.18 -11.20
CA LEU A 3 14.00 -16.54 -11.53
C LEU A 3 14.30 -15.34 -12.43
N SER A 4 14.11 -15.52 -13.73
CA SER A 4 14.17 -14.48 -14.77
C SER A 4 13.09 -13.43 -14.47
N ILE A 5 13.49 -12.16 -14.44
CA ILE A 5 12.59 -11.01 -14.29
C ILE A 5 12.66 -10.26 -15.61
N ASP A 6 11.55 -10.16 -16.33
CA ASP A 6 11.46 -9.36 -17.55
C ASP A 6 11.66 -7.88 -17.19
N ILE A 7 12.61 -7.23 -17.88
CA ILE A 7 12.96 -5.82 -17.68
C ILE A 7 12.07 -4.98 -18.59
N THR A 8 11.29 -4.05 -18.02
CA THR A 8 10.49 -3.07 -18.78
C THR A 8 11.09 -1.65 -18.65
N TRP A 9 12.42 -1.56 -18.67
CA TRP A 9 13.16 -0.30 -18.71
C TRP A 9 13.53 -0.03 -20.17
N GLU A 10 13.18 1.15 -20.71
CA GLU A 10 13.29 1.50 -22.14
C GLU A 10 14.42 0.73 -22.86
N ASN A 11 14.03 -0.24 -23.70
CA ASN A 11 14.89 -0.99 -24.61
C ASN A 11 16.03 -1.82 -23.98
N CYS A 12 15.78 -2.51 -22.86
CA CYS A 12 16.78 -3.42 -22.30
C CYS A 12 16.24 -4.83 -22.03
N ASP A 13 16.40 -5.73 -23.01
CA ASP A 13 15.98 -7.13 -22.94
C ASP A 13 17.05 -8.06 -22.32
N LEU A 14 17.41 -7.82 -21.06
CA LEU A 14 18.39 -8.66 -20.35
C LEU A 14 17.73 -9.51 -19.26
N TYR A 15 18.07 -10.80 -19.22
CA TYR A 15 17.70 -11.70 -18.14
C TYR A 15 18.79 -11.71 -17.08
N MET A 16 18.51 -11.15 -15.89
CA MET A 16 19.47 -11.08 -14.78
C MET A 16 18.82 -11.39 -13.43
N ASN A 17 19.63 -11.76 -12.43
CA ASN A 17 19.14 -11.88 -11.05
C ASN A 17 18.87 -10.50 -10.42
N LYS A 18 18.10 -10.43 -9.32
CA LYS A 18 17.63 -9.15 -8.72
C LYS A 18 18.74 -8.14 -8.40
N THR A 19 19.90 -8.63 -7.96
CA THR A 19 21.03 -7.79 -7.56
C THR A 19 21.77 -7.25 -8.79
N GLU A 20 21.95 -8.08 -9.80
CA GLU A 20 22.52 -7.69 -11.09
C GLU A 20 21.61 -6.74 -11.85
N LEU A 21 20.31 -7.02 -11.88
CA LEU A 21 19.28 -6.15 -12.45
C LEU A 21 19.35 -4.75 -11.86
N SER A 22 19.47 -4.65 -10.53
CA SER A 22 19.56 -3.35 -9.87
C SER A 22 20.84 -2.61 -10.24
N LYS A 23 21.98 -3.29 -10.31
CA LYS A 23 23.25 -2.66 -10.75
C LYS A 23 23.17 -2.19 -12.21
N HIS A 24 22.59 -3.01 -13.08
CA HIS A 24 22.38 -2.71 -14.49
C HIS A 24 21.45 -1.50 -14.68
N VAL A 25 20.26 -1.48 -14.07
CA VAL A 25 19.34 -0.34 -14.21
C VAL A 25 19.96 0.94 -13.63
N ILE A 26 20.77 0.83 -12.57
CA ILE A 26 21.49 1.96 -11.99
C ILE A 26 22.50 2.58 -12.97
N SER A 27 23.11 1.81 -13.88
CA SER A 27 24.04 2.37 -14.87
C SER A 27 23.34 3.25 -15.91
N HIS A 28 22.06 3.02 -16.17
CA HIS A 28 21.25 3.86 -17.07
C HIS A 28 20.77 5.17 -16.41
N ILE A 29 20.99 5.34 -15.11
CA ILE A 29 20.60 6.56 -14.39
C ILE A 29 21.68 7.62 -14.55
N VAL A 30 21.48 8.45 -15.57
CA VAL A 30 22.23 9.67 -15.82
C VAL A 30 21.38 10.90 -15.51
N PRO A 31 21.99 12.00 -15.01
CA PRO A 31 21.29 13.26 -14.83
C PRO A 31 20.91 13.86 -16.19
N GLU A 32 19.67 14.31 -16.33
CA GLU A 32 19.21 15.08 -17.48
C GLU A 32 19.57 16.57 -17.31
N SER A 33 19.11 17.42 -18.22
CA SER A 33 19.29 18.88 -18.13
C SER A 33 18.84 19.37 -16.75
N GLN A 34 19.66 20.25 -16.15
CA GLN A 34 19.48 20.78 -14.78
C GLN A 34 19.78 19.81 -13.61
N GLY A 35 20.39 18.63 -13.86
CA GLY A 35 20.83 17.73 -12.78
C GLY A 35 19.68 16.94 -12.13
N LEU A 36 18.55 16.85 -12.83
CA LEU A 36 17.38 16.07 -12.43
C LEU A 36 17.49 14.62 -12.90
N PHE A 37 16.82 13.71 -12.19
CA PHE A 37 16.78 12.29 -12.54
C PHE A 37 15.34 11.81 -12.74
N TYR A 38 15.10 11.00 -13.76
CA TYR A 38 13.75 10.53 -14.12
C TYR A 38 13.67 9.01 -14.12
N CYS A 39 12.54 8.48 -13.69
CA CYS A 39 12.27 7.04 -13.74
C CYS A 39 11.63 6.70 -15.08
N LYS A 40 12.33 5.91 -15.90
CA LYS A 40 11.90 5.49 -17.25
C LYS A 40 11.21 4.12 -17.28
N TRP A 41 10.72 3.67 -16.14
CA TRP A 41 9.99 2.40 -16.04
C TRP A 41 8.56 2.58 -16.56
N GLU A 42 8.14 1.75 -17.53
CA GLU A 42 6.89 1.91 -18.30
C GLU A 42 5.62 2.11 -17.44
N ASN A 43 5.54 1.42 -16.29
CA ASN A 43 4.38 1.50 -15.38
C ASN A 43 4.72 2.09 -14.01
N CYS A 44 5.57 3.12 -13.97
CA CYS A 44 5.92 3.76 -12.71
C CYS A 44 4.74 4.56 -12.11
N THR A 45 4.33 4.21 -10.88
CA THR A 45 3.26 4.95 -10.16
C THR A 45 3.59 6.42 -9.88
N ARG A 46 4.85 6.83 -10.01
CA ARG A 46 5.24 8.25 -9.91
C ARG A 46 5.05 9.02 -11.22
N GLY A 47 4.83 8.34 -12.34
CA GLY A 47 4.86 8.92 -13.69
C GLY A 47 6.19 9.63 -13.96
N ASN A 48 6.15 10.74 -14.71
CA ASN A 48 7.33 11.50 -15.12
C ASN A 48 7.83 12.53 -14.08
N ARG A 49 7.70 12.24 -12.78
CA ARG A 49 8.12 13.17 -11.71
C ARG A 49 9.60 13.02 -11.39
N ALA A 50 10.36 14.08 -11.69
CA ALA A 50 11.79 14.19 -11.42
C ALA A 50 12.18 13.94 -9.96
N PHE A 51 13.38 13.43 -9.78
CA PHE A 51 14.13 13.38 -8.52
C PHE A 51 15.23 14.42 -8.58
N ASN A 52 15.37 15.21 -7.50
CA ASN A 52 16.42 16.22 -7.38
C ASN A 52 17.74 15.70 -6.81
N ALA A 53 17.87 14.38 -6.65
CA ALA A 53 19.09 13.76 -6.12
C ALA A 53 19.21 12.31 -6.58
N LYS A 54 20.42 11.91 -6.97
CA LYS A 54 20.73 10.56 -7.45
C LYS A 54 20.30 9.48 -6.46
N TYR A 55 20.62 9.64 -5.18
CA TYR A 55 20.26 8.63 -4.17
C TYR A 55 18.75 8.37 -4.06
N LYS A 56 17.91 9.37 -4.36
CA LYS A 56 16.44 9.21 -4.28
C LYS A 56 15.92 8.33 -5.42
N ILE A 57 16.41 8.53 -6.64
CA ILE A 57 16.05 7.68 -7.77
C ILE A 57 16.61 6.26 -7.59
N LEU A 58 17.83 6.10 -7.07
CA LEU A 58 18.41 4.78 -6.78
C LEU A 58 17.54 3.97 -5.82
N VAL A 59 17.07 4.60 -4.73
CA VAL A 59 16.17 3.96 -3.77
C VAL A 59 14.80 3.68 -4.40
N HIS A 60 14.34 4.53 -5.31
CA HIS A 60 13.09 4.31 -6.03
C HIS A 60 13.17 3.12 -6.99
N ILE A 61 14.24 2.96 -7.77
CA ILE A 61 14.38 1.81 -8.70
C ILE A 61 14.27 0.46 -7.99
N ARG A 62 14.73 0.38 -6.72
CA ARG A 62 14.55 -0.82 -5.88
C ARG A 62 13.09 -1.23 -5.67
N THR A 63 12.12 -0.34 -5.90
CA THR A 63 10.69 -0.69 -5.86
C THR A 63 10.25 -1.50 -7.08
N HIS A 64 10.94 -1.37 -8.20
CA HIS A 64 10.66 -2.12 -9.42
C HIS A 64 11.41 -3.44 -9.42
N THR A 65 12.70 -3.41 -9.10
CA THR A 65 13.57 -4.60 -9.09
C THR A 65 13.35 -5.50 -7.88
N ASN A 66 12.60 -5.03 -6.88
CA ASN A 66 12.43 -5.66 -5.57
C ASN A 66 13.76 -5.95 -4.84
N ASP A 67 14.83 -5.24 -5.19
CA ASP A 67 16.12 -5.41 -4.53
C ASP A 67 16.13 -4.83 -3.11
N ARG A 68 16.66 -5.62 -2.19
CA ARG A 68 16.72 -5.33 -0.76
C ARG A 68 18.14 -5.65 -0.29
N PRO A 69 19.10 -4.75 -0.51
CA PRO A 69 20.50 -5.07 -0.27
C PRO A 69 20.86 -5.18 1.21
N HIS A 70 20.05 -4.61 2.10
CA HIS A 70 20.36 -4.53 3.53
C HIS A 70 19.71 -5.69 4.30
N GLN A 71 20.50 -6.67 4.73
CA GLN A 71 20.00 -7.84 5.46
C GLN A 71 20.22 -7.70 6.97
N CYS A 72 19.22 -8.11 7.76
CA CYS A 72 19.37 -8.30 9.19
C CYS A 72 20.09 -9.61 9.47
N TYR A 73 21.22 -9.54 10.18
CA TYR A 73 22.00 -10.73 10.54
C TYR A 73 21.28 -11.62 11.58
N ILE A 74 20.37 -11.05 12.38
CA ILE A 74 19.65 -11.78 13.44
C ILE A 74 18.53 -12.66 12.87
N CYS A 75 17.73 -12.14 11.94
CA CYS A 75 16.53 -12.83 11.44
C CYS A 75 16.44 -12.98 9.92
N GLY A 76 17.51 -12.60 9.20
CA GLY A 76 17.58 -12.71 7.74
C GLY A 76 16.70 -11.74 6.95
N LYS A 77 15.83 -10.95 7.61
CA LYS A 77 14.93 -10.00 6.93
C LYS A 77 15.71 -8.95 6.15
N ARG A 78 15.29 -8.68 4.91
CA ARG A 78 15.95 -7.75 4.00
C ARG A 78 15.17 -6.44 3.82
N PHE A 79 15.89 -5.33 3.69
CA PHE A 79 15.38 -3.96 3.60
C PHE A 79 15.97 -3.24 2.39
N THR A 80 15.17 -2.33 1.81
CA THR A 80 15.57 -1.48 0.68
C THR A 80 16.49 -0.33 1.09
N ARG A 81 16.48 0.07 2.37
CA ARG A 81 17.27 1.19 2.92
C ARG A 81 17.98 0.77 4.20
N ALA A 82 19.21 1.23 4.39
CA ALA A 82 20.00 0.97 5.60
C ALA A 82 19.32 1.49 6.87
N GLU A 83 18.72 2.68 6.83
CA GLU A 83 18.00 3.24 7.98
C GLU A 83 16.84 2.35 8.44
N ASN A 84 16.12 1.73 7.50
CA ASN A 84 15.05 0.81 7.84
C ASN A 84 15.58 -0.46 8.51
N LEU A 85 16.75 -0.95 8.08
CA LEU A 85 17.44 -2.05 8.75
C LEU A 85 17.87 -1.64 10.16
N LYS A 86 18.42 -0.44 10.35
CA LYS A 86 18.83 0.07 11.67
C LYS A 86 17.63 0.16 12.62
N ILE A 87 16.53 0.75 12.17
CA ILE A 87 15.27 0.81 12.93
C ILE A 87 14.75 -0.60 13.23
N HIS A 88 14.82 -1.52 12.27
CA HIS A 88 14.42 -2.90 12.48
C HIS A 88 15.30 -3.61 13.51
N ALA A 89 16.62 -3.41 13.48
CA ALA A 89 17.55 -4.03 14.42
C ALA A 89 17.18 -3.70 15.88
N ARG A 90 16.63 -2.50 16.11
CA ARG A 90 16.11 -2.10 17.43
C ARG A 90 15.00 -3.01 17.94
N SER A 91 14.22 -3.67 17.07
CA SER A 91 13.19 -4.62 17.52
C SER A 91 13.77 -5.87 18.17
N HIS A 92 15.03 -6.21 17.89
CA HIS A 92 15.71 -7.33 18.55
C HIS A 92 16.30 -6.91 19.89
N THR A 93 16.87 -5.70 19.96
CA THR A 93 17.48 -5.16 21.20
C THR A 93 16.47 -4.56 22.18
N GLY A 94 15.27 -4.23 21.72
CA GLY A 94 14.28 -3.47 22.49
C GLY A 94 14.55 -1.96 22.59
N GLU A 95 15.61 -1.43 21.96
CA GLU A 95 15.98 -0.01 22.01
C GLU A 95 14.85 0.91 21.51
N LYS A 96 14.46 1.87 22.34
CA LYS A 96 13.40 2.85 22.03
C LYS A 96 13.89 4.27 22.33
N PRO A 97 14.78 4.83 21.49
CA PRO A 97 15.42 6.11 21.79
C PRO A 97 14.49 7.32 21.62
N TYR A 98 13.32 7.16 21.01
CA TYR A 98 12.40 8.27 20.75
C TYR A 98 11.26 8.30 21.75
N VAL A 99 11.46 9.05 22.83
CA VAL A 99 10.46 9.28 23.87
C VAL A 99 9.44 10.33 23.39
N CYS A 100 8.18 10.16 23.75
CA CYS A 100 7.13 11.16 23.53
C CYS A 100 7.47 12.47 24.25
N SER A 101 7.30 13.60 23.58
CA SER A 101 7.61 14.92 24.15
C SER A 101 6.44 15.55 24.92
N VAL A 102 5.32 14.85 25.05
CA VAL A 102 4.13 15.36 25.75
C VAL A 102 4.30 15.10 27.24
N ASN A 103 4.18 16.16 28.05
CA ASN A 103 4.28 16.07 29.51
C ASN A 103 3.30 15.04 30.07
N GLY A 104 3.79 14.18 30.96
CA GLY A 104 3.03 13.06 31.54
C GLY A 104 2.94 11.81 30.64
N CYS A 105 3.56 11.81 29.45
CA CYS A 105 3.63 10.63 28.59
C CYS A 105 5.04 10.03 28.53
N ASN A 106 5.22 8.85 29.13
CA ASN A 106 6.50 8.13 29.14
C ASN A 106 6.63 7.09 28.01
N LYS A 107 5.80 7.17 26.95
CA LYS A 107 5.85 6.21 25.85
C LYS A 107 7.06 6.48 24.95
N ALA A 108 7.80 5.41 24.63
CA ALA A 108 8.98 5.47 23.78
C ALA A 108 8.86 4.55 22.56
N TYR A 109 9.54 4.93 21.48
CA TYR A 109 9.44 4.30 20.16
C TYR A 109 10.82 4.03 19.56
N SER A 110 10.90 3.04 18.67
CA SER A 110 12.13 2.66 17.96
C SER A 110 12.46 3.57 16.77
N ASN A 111 11.51 4.39 16.31
CA ASN A 111 11.71 5.40 15.28
C ASN A 111 10.90 6.68 15.52
N THR A 112 11.33 7.78 14.90
CA THR A 112 10.70 9.11 15.02
C THR A 112 9.29 9.15 14.44
N SER A 113 9.04 8.45 13.32
CA SER A 113 7.74 8.47 12.63
C SER A 113 6.63 7.93 13.52
N ASP A 114 6.87 6.82 14.20
CA ASP A 114 5.89 6.19 15.07
C ASP A 114 5.67 7.00 16.34
N ARG A 115 6.72 7.61 16.90
CA ARG A 115 6.57 8.61 17.98
C ARG A 115 5.69 9.78 17.51
N PHE A 116 5.95 10.36 16.34
CA PHE A 116 5.14 11.47 15.82
C PHE A 116 3.66 11.08 15.58
N LYS A 117 3.40 9.88 15.06
CA LYS A 117 2.02 9.38 14.92
C LYS A 117 1.35 9.23 16.28
N HIS A 118 2.08 8.73 17.29
CA HIS A 118 1.58 8.67 18.65
C HIS A 118 1.33 10.05 19.25
N THR A 119 2.19 11.04 19.00
CA THR A 119 1.98 12.40 19.53
C THR A 119 0.60 12.95 19.14
N ARG A 120 0.07 12.56 17.97
CA ARG A 120 -1.29 12.93 17.54
C ARG A 120 -2.40 12.38 18.42
N THR A 121 -2.18 11.32 19.19
CA THR A 121 -3.18 10.77 20.10
C THR A 121 -3.38 11.60 21.36
N HIS A 122 -2.46 12.52 21.67
CA HIS A 122 -2.63 13.46 22.77
C HIS A 122 -3.57 14.62 22.42
N PHE A 123 -3.82 14.85 21.13
CA PHE A 123 -4.78 15.84 20.67
C PHE A 123 -6.09 15.13 20.34
N ILE A 124 -7.21 15.73 20.75
CA ILE A 124 -8.56 15.18 20.52
C ILE A 124 -8.91 15.15 19.03
N GLU A 125 -8.26 16.01 18.23
CA GLU A 125 -8.57 16.17 16.83
C GLU A 125 -8.26 14.93 15.99
N LYS A 126 -9.29 14.44 15.32
CA LYS A 126 -9.21 13.39 14.30
C LYS A 126 -9.50 14.03 12.94
N PRO A 127 -8.50 14.67 12.31
CA PRO A 127 -8.72 15.45 11.09
C PRO A 127 -9.09 14.56 9.90
N TYR A 128 -8.77 13.26 9.93
CA TYR A 128 -9.00 12.35 8.82
C TYR A 128 -10.36 11.66 8.94
N ALA A 129 -11.40 12.26 8.36
CA ALA A 129 -12.73 11.66 8.26
C ALA A 129 -12.84 10.68 7.07
N CYS A 130 -13.63 9.62 7.24
CA CYS A 130 -14.09 8.82 6.11
C CYS A 130 -14.98 9.70 5.22
N ARG A 131 -14.70 9.72 3.91
CA ARG A 131 -15.45 10.56 2.95
C ARG A 131 -16.73 9.89 2.43
N MET A 132 -17.02 8.65 2.85
CA MET A 132 -18.24 7.98 2.40
C MET A 132 -19.46 8.49 3.17
N LYS A 133 -20.56 8.77 2.45
CA LYS A 133 -21.74 9.48 2.96
C LYS A 133 -22.32 8.91 4.27
N SER A 134 -22.37 7.59 4.45
CA SER A 134 -22.91 6.95 5.67
C SER A 134 -21.84 6.51 6.68
N CYS A 135 -20.60 7.00 6.58
CA CYS A 135 -19.53 6.67 7.52
C CYS A 135 -18.99 7.89 8.27
N LEU A 136 -19.36 8.01 9.54
CA LEU A 136 -18.93 9.11 10.41
C LEU A 136 -17.57 8.86 11.10
N LYS A 137 -16.85 7.79 10.74
CA LYS A 137 -15.59 7.44 11.42
C LYS A 137 -14.47 8.43 11.07
N ARG A 138 -13.74 8.85 12.10
CA ARG A 138 -12.59 9.75 11.99
C ARG A 138 -11.34 9.12 12.62
N TYR A 139 -10.17 9.50 12.10
CA TYR A 139 -8.87 8.95 12.46
C TYR A 139 -7.84 10.06 12.75
N THR A 140 -6.85 9.75 13.58
CA THR A 140 -5.72 10.63 13.90
C THR A 140 -4.61 10.59 12.84
N ASP A 141 -4.62 9.58 11.96
CA ASP A 141 -3.65 9.45 10.86
C ASP A 141 -4.25 8.89 9.56
N PRO A 142 -3.66 9.21 8.39
CA PRO A 142 -4.16 8.75 7.09
C PRO A 142 -4.05 7.23 6.86
N SER A 143 -3.11 6.56 7.52
CA SER A 143 -2.88 5.13 7.31
C SER A 143 -4.01 4.32 7.93
N SER A 144 -4.44 4.71 9.14
CA SER A 144 -5.60 4.14 9.80
C SER A 144 -6.89 4.35 8.99
N LEU A 145 -7.11 5.55 8.45
CA LEU A 145 -8.23 5.81 7.53
C LEU A 145 -8.16 4.90 6.29
N ARG A 146 -6.99 4.78 5.66
CA ARG A 146 -6.83 3.94 4.47
C ARG A 146 -7.11 2.46 4.76
N LYS A 147 -6.66 1.93 5.89
CA LYS A 147 -6.95 0.55 6.32
C LYS A 147 -8.45 0.34 6.53
N HIS A 148 -9.12 1.32 7.16
CA HIS A 148 -10.57 1.30 7.30
C HIS A 148 -11.28 1.29 5.95
N VAL A 149 -10.93 2.21 5.05
CA VAL A 149 -11.53 2.31 3.72
C VAL A 149 -11.34 1.03 2.91
N LYS A 150 -10.16 0.40 3.00
CA LYS A 150 -9.84 -0.86 2.32
C LYS A 150 -10.45 -2.10 2.97
N SER A 151 -11.00 -2.01 4.18
CA SER A 151 -11.54 -3.19 4.86
C SER A 151 -12.84 -3.65 4.19
N PHE A 152 -12.93 -4.92 3.79
CA PHE A 152 -14.13 -5.51 3.17
C PHE A 152 -15.40 -5.29 4.00
N ASN A 153 -15.26 -5.40 5.32
CA ASN A 153 -16.34 -5.14 6.28
C ASN A 153 -16.88 -3.70 6.23
N HIS A 154 -16.10 -2.72 5.76
CA HIS A 154 -16.58 -1.36 5.60
C HIS A 154 -17.53 -1.24 4.41
N GLN A 155 -17.20 -1.82 3.25
CA GLN A 155 -18.10 -1.84 2.10
C GLN A 155 -19.41 -2.59 2.41
N VAL A 156 -19.32 -3.77 3.04
CA VAL A 156 -20.48 -4.59 3.42
C VAL A 156 -21.38 -3.89 4.46
N LYS A 157 -20.79 -3.20 5.46
CA LYS A 157 -21.58 -2.43 6.45
C LYS A 157 -22.31 -1.25 5.82
N MET A 158 -21.73 -0.63 4.80
CA MET A 158 -22.36 0.47 4.06
C MET A 158 -23.54 -0.03 3.22
N ILE A 159 -23.41 -1.18 2.56
CA ILE A 159 -24.50 -1.82 1.79
C ILE A 159 -25.64 -2.27 2.71
N ARG A 160 -25.33 -2.90 3.85
CA ARG A 160 -26.35 -3.31 4.84
C ARG A 160 -27.09 -2.11 5.45
N GLY A 161 -26.38 -1.03 5.75
CA GLY A 161 -27.00 0.21 6.24
C GLY A 161 -27.89 0.88 5.20
N TYR A 162 -27.51 0.85 3.92
CA TYR A 162 -28.34 1.36 2.82
C TYR A 162 -29.60 0.50 2.59
N LEU A 163 -29.47 -0.83 2.63
CA LEU A 163 -30.61 -1.74 2.57
C LEU A 163 -31.58 -1.53 3.73
N TYR A 164 -31.10 -1.36 4.97
CA TYR A 164 -31.97 -1.11 6.12
C TYR A 164 -32.75 0.21 6.03
N ILE A 165 -32.17 1.25 5.40
CA ILE A 165 -32.86 2.52 5.14
C ILE A 165 -33.92 2.36 4.05
N LEU A 166 -33.60 1.66 2.95
CA LEU A 166 -34.57 1.39 1.87
C LEU A 166 -35.75 0.52 2.32
N PHE A 167 -35.54 -0.39 3.27
CA PHE A 167 -36.61 -1.22 3.84
C PHE A 167 -37.57 -0.45 4.76
N PHE A 168 -37.19 0.74 5.26
CA PHE A 168 -38.05 1.57 6.13
C PHE A 168 -38.84 2.65 5.36
N GLU A 169 -38.45 3.00 4.13
CA GLU A 169 -39.16 3.99 3.31
C GLU A 169 -40.18 3.37 2.34
N THR A 170 -40.23 2.04 2.22
CA THR A 170 -41.24 1.35 1.41
C THR A 170 -42.08 0.42 2.28
N GLU A 171 -43.17 0.93 2.86
CA GLU A 171 -44.30 0.05 3.17
C GLU A 171 -44.76 -0.60 1.84
N PHE A 172 -44.93 -1.92 1.85
CA PHE A 172 -45.28 -2.82 0.75
C PHE A 172 -44.18 -3.23 -0.25
N VAL A 173 -43.44 -4.30 0.06
CA VAL A 173 -43.01 -5.25 -0.99
C VAL A 173 -43.07 -6.71 -0.48
N GLN A 174 -43.87 -7.52 -1.17
CA GLN A 174 -44.11 -8.95 -0.92
C GLN A 174 -42.80 -9.78 -0.93
N PRO A 175 -42.68 -10.85 -0.10
CA PRO A 175 -41.43 -11.59 0.12
C PRO A 175 -40.79 -12.21 -1.13
N GLU A 176 -41.59 -12.50 -2.16
CA GLU A 176 -41.15 -13.24 -3.35
C GLU A 176 -40.36 -12.39 -4.36
N LYS A 177 -40.33 -11.05 -4.21
CA LYS A 177 -39.56 -10.13 -5.08
C LYS A 177 -38.18 -9.73 -4.52
N ILE A 178 -37.85 -10.16 -3.30
CA ILE A 178 -36.57 -9.84 -2.65
C ILE A 178 -35.40 -10.56 -3.33
N HIS A 179 -35.65 -11.75 -3.87
CA HIS A 179 -34.60 -12.61 -4.45
C HIS A 179 -33.98 -12.01 -5.73
N TRP A 180 -34.77 -11.34 -6.58
CA TRP A 180 -34.28 -10.76 -7.84
C TRP A 180 -33.64 -9.38 -7.68
N THR A 181 -34.09 -8.60 -6.69
CA THR A 181 -33.57 -7.24 -6.44
C THR A 181 -32.15 -7.29 -5.83
N LEU A 182 -31.84 -8.32 -5.03
CA LEU A 182 -30.51 -8.54 -4.46
C LEU A 182 -29.47 -8.98 -5.51
N LEU A 183 -29.88 -9.74 -6.53
CA LEU A 183 -29.00 -10.12 -7.64
C LEU A 183 -28.70 -8.94 -8.57
N ARG A 184 -29.66 -8.03 -8.79
CA ARG A 184 -29.49 -6.88 -9.70
C ARG A 184 -28.54 -5.79 -9.17
N ILE A 185 -28.37 -5.70 -7.85
CA ILE A 185 -27.42 -4.78 -7.20
C ILE A 185 -25.98 -5.30 -7.32
N TRP A 186 -25.78 -6.61 -7.54
CA TRP A 186 -24.44 -7.19 -7.67
C TRP A 186 -23.79 -6.91 -9.03
N ASP A 187 -24.59 -6.58 -10.06
CA ASP A 187 -24.13 -6.55 -11.45
C ASP A 187 -23.70 -5.17 -12.00
N THR A 188 -23.84 -4.05 -11.26
CA THR A 188 -23.64 -2.72 -11.89
C THR A 188 -22.47 -1.87 -11.42
N THR A 189 -21.59 -2.30 -10.51
CA THR A 189 -20.37 -1.51 -10.20
C THR A 189 -19.13 -2.34 -9.85
N CYS A 190 -18.34 -2.65 -10.88
CA CYS A 190 -16.88 -2.80 -10.86
C CYS A 190 -16.22 -3.60 -9.72
N LEU A 191 -16.20 -4.93 -9.82
CA LEU A 191 -15.10 -5.77 -9.33
C LEU A 191 -14.81 -6.91 -10.33
N GLN A 192 -14.09 -6.61 -11.41
CA GLN A 192 -13.16 -7.60 -11.98
C GLN A 192 -11.85 -7.46 -11.17
N PRO A 193 -11.21 -8.54 -10.72
CA PRO A 193 -10.68 -9.54 -11.65
C PRO A 193 -10.72 -11.00 -11.16
N PHE A 194 -11.01 -11.94 -12.06
CA PHE A 194 -10.03 -12.97 -12.46
C PHE A 194 -10.63 -13.81 -13.59
N LYS A 195 -10.02 -13.73 -14.78
CA LYS A 195 -10.22 -14.73 -15.84
C LYS A 195 -9.46 -15.99 -15.43
N PHE A 196 -10.15 -17.12 -15.40
CA PHE A 196 -9.55 -18.39 -15.80
C PHE A 196 -10.42 -18.95 -16.93
N SER A 197 -9.82 -19.04 -18.12
CA SER A 197 -10.35 -19.71 -19.29
C SER A 197 -9.60 -21.02 -19.50
N HIS A 198 -10.28 -21.95 -20.19
CA HIS A 198 -9.99 -23.35 -20.52
C HIS A 198 -10.35 -24.36 -19.42
N LEU A 199 -11.39 -25.19 -19.51
CA LEU A 199 -12.03 -26.03 -20.56
C LEU A 199 -11.82 -27.51 -20.21
N ASP A 200 -12.97 -28.19 -20.18
CA ASP A 200 -13.25 -29.62 -20.35
C ASP A 200 -12.65 -30.66 -19.41
N HIS A 201 -13.55 -31.42 -18.76
CA HIS A 201 -13.92 -32.75 -19.26
C HIS A 201 -15.23 -33.27 -18.63
N THR A 202 -16.27 -33.28 -19.46
CA THR A 202 -17.17 -34.40 -19.79
C THR A 202 -17.49 -35.52 -18.78
N HIS A 203 -18.79 -35.88 -18.75
CA HIS A 203 -19.44 -37.14 -18.32
C HIS A 203 -19.48 -37.39 -16.79
N LYS A 204 -20.60 -37.74 -16.16
CA LYS A 204 -21.76 -38.54 -16.55
C LYS A 204 -22.94 -38.19 -15.63
#